data_AF-W1YKF9-F1
#
_entry.id   AF-W1YKF9-F1
#
_cell.length_a   1.000
_cell.length_b   1.000
_cell.length_c   1.000
_cell.angle_alpha   90.00
_cell.angle_beta   90.00
_cell.angle_gamma   90.00
#
_symmetry.space_group_name_H-M   'P 1'
#
loop_
_entity.id
_entity.type
_entity.pdbx_description
1 polymer ?
#
loop_
_entity_poly.entity_id
_entity_poly.type
_entity_poly.pdbx_seq_one_letter_code
_entity_poly.pdbx_strand_id
1 'polypeptide(L)' 'MIQLQHISKVYEGATRVEALKDINLDVKEGEIFGIIGQSGAGKSTLI' A
#
# COMPACT_ATOMS: atom_id res chain seq x y z
N MET A 1 -13.19 -5.82 8.84
CA MET A 1 -12.23 -6.69 8.13
C MET A 1 -11.78 -5.99 6.86
N ILE A 2 -10.47 -5.84 6.66
CA ILE A 2 -9.87 -5.27 5.43
C ILE A 2 -8.94 -6.32 4.84
N GLN A 3 -9.06 -6.61 3.55
CA GLN A 3 -8.23 -7.58 2.86
C GLN A 3 -7.80 -7.04 1.49
N LEU A 4 -6.48 -6.99 1.26
CA LEU A 4 -5.84 -6.63 0.00
C LEU A 4 -5.08 -7.85 -0.50
N GLN A 5 -5.28 -8.21 -1.77
CA GLN A 5 -4.59 -9.33 -2.41
C GLN A 5 -3.97 -8.86 -3.72
N HIS A 6 -2.67 -9.12 -3.86
CA HIS A 6 -1.90 -8.82 -5.06
C HIS A 6 -2.04 -7.37 -5.58
N ILE A 7 -2.16 -6.41 -4.67
CA ILE A 7 -2.38 -5.01 -5.05
C ILE A 7 -1.08 -4.39 -5.56
N SER A 8 -1.13 -3.91 -6.80
CA SER A 8 -0.05 -3.15 -7.42
C SER A 8 -0.60 -1.82 -7.94
N LYS A 9 0.19 -0.76 -7.81
CA LYS A 9 -0.18 0.57 -8.28
C LYS A 9 1.02 1.26 -8.90
N VAL A 10 0.88 1.63 -10.16
CA VAL A 10 1.82 2.50 -10.87
C VAL A 10 1.15 3.84 -11.12
N TYR A 11 1.87 4.92 -10.85
CA TYR A 11 1.53 6.26 -11.32
C TYR A 11 2.37 6.56 -12.56
N GLU A 12 1.67 6.85 -13.65
CA GLU A 12 2.28 7.30 -14.90
C GLU A 12 2.21 8.83 -14.91
N GLY A 13 3.36 9.49 -14.73
CA GLY A 13 3.51 10.94 -14.72
C GLY A 13 4.79 11.35 -15.44
N ALA A 14 5.41 12.47 -15.03
CA ALA A 14 6.72 12.86 -15.56
C ALA A 14 7.81 11.78 -15.35
N THR A 15 7.64 10.94 -14.34
CA THR A 15 8.42 9.72 -14.15
C THR A 15 7.46 8.61 -13.74
N ARG A 16 7.67 7.41 -14.25
CA ARG A 16 6.92 6.21 -13.87
C ARG A 16 7.31 5.81 -12.44
N VAL A 17 6.34 5.74 -11.55
CA VAL A 17 6.56 5.34 -10.15
C VAL A 17 5.69 4.14 -9.82
N GLU A 18 6.32 3.02 -9.50
CA GLU A 18 5.66 1.84 -8.91
C GLU A 18 5.49 2.09 -7.41
N ALA A 19 4.32 2.60 -7.03
CA ALA A 19 4.02 2.98 -5.65
C ALA A 19 3.65 1.78 -4.76
N LEU A 20 2.99 0.77 -5.33
CA LEU A 20 2.71 -0.50 -4.68
C LEU A 20 3.07 -1.63 -5.64
N LYS A 21 3.70 -2.69 -5.10
CA LYS A 21 4.11 -3.87 -5.86
C LYS A 21 3.69 -5.13 -5.10
N ASP A 22 2.69 -5.82 -5.64
CA ASP A 22 2.20 -7.11 -5.14
C ASP A 22 1.94 -7.15 -3.61
N ILE A 23 1.24 -6.14 -3.11
CA ILE A 23 0.97 -5.99 -1.68
C ILE A 23 -0.20 -6.89 -1.28
N ASN A 24 0.03 -7.66 -0.21
CA ASN A 24 -0.97 -8.47 0.46
C ASN A 24 -1.11 -7.98 1.91
N LEU A 25 -2.32 -7.68 2.34
CA LEU A 25 -2.63 -7.17 3.69
C LEU A 25 -3.94 -7.77 4.17
N ASP A 26 -3.96 -8.26 5.40
CA ASP A 26 -5.16 -8.73 6.08
C ASP A 26 -5.22 -8.06 7.46
N VAL A 27 -6.27 -7.27 7.70
CA VAL A 27 -6.52 -6.60 8.99
C VAL A 27 -7.86 -7.07 9.52
N LYS A 28 -7.80 -7.71 10.70
CA LYS A 28 -8.97 -8.30 11.35
C LYS A 28 -9.87 -7.22 11.92
N GLU A 29 -11.14 -7.58 12.15
CA GLU A 29 -12.06 -6.68 12.83
C GLU A 29 -11.60 -6.43 14.28
N GLY A 30 -11.59 -5.16 14.68
CA GLY A 30 -11.10 -4.72 16.00
C GLY A 30 -9.58 -4.61 16.12
N GLU A 31 -8.81 -4.91 15.07
CA GLU A 31 -7.34 -4.79 15.07
C GLU A 31 -6.89 -3.34 14.84
N ILE A 32 -5.92 -2.87 15.63
CA ILE A 32 -5.22 -1.61 15.38
C ILE A 32 -3.97 -1.92 14.56
N PHE A 33 -3.96 -1.48 13.30
CA PHE A 33 -2.86 -1.69 12.36
C PHE A 33 -2.15 -0.37 12.03
N GLY A 34 -0.81 -0.41 11.94
CA GLY A 34 0.01 0.76 11.64
C GLY A 34 0.97 0.50 10.48
N ILE A 35 1.16 1.50 9.61
CA ILE A 35 2.08 1.46 8.47
C ILE A 35 3.22 2.44 8.71
N ILE A 36 4.46 1.94 8.69
CA ILE A 36 5.68 2.75 8.84
C ILE A 36 6.63 2.54 7.66
N GLY A 37 7.53 3.50 7.44
CA GLY A 37 8.50 3.46 6.35
C GLY A 37 8.92 4.85 5.89
N GLN A 38 10.02 4.93 5.14
CA GLN A 38 10.58 6.18 4.65
C GLN A 38 9.60 6.98 3.77
N SER A 39 9.83 8.28 3.62
CA SER A 39 9.06 9.11 2.67
C SER A 39 9.19 8.52 1.26
N GLY A 40 8.07 8.43 0.52
CA GLY A 40 8.03 7.81 -0.80
C GLY A 40 7.83 6.28 -0.84
N ALA A 41 7.81 5.59 0.30
CA ALA A 41 7.64 4.12 0.35
C ALA A 41 6.24 3.58 0.01
N GLY A 42 5.34 4.40 -0.56
CA GLY A 42 3.98 3.97 -0.94
C GLY A 42 2.92 3.97 0.17
N LYS A 43 3.26 4.39 1.40
CA LYS A 43 2.33 4.40 2.55
C LYS A 43 1.02 5.13 2.28
N SER A 44 1.08 6.36 1.75
CA SER A 44 -0.10 7.16 1.40
C SER A 44 -0.90 6.61 0.21
N THR A 45 -0.30 5.72 -0.58
CA THR A 45 -1.00 5.00 -1.66
C THR A 45 -1.72 3.75 -1.12
N LEU A 46 -1.25 3.20 0.01
CA LEU A 46 -1.81 2.01 0.64
C LEU A 46 -3.03 2.31 1.54
N ILE A 47 -3.19 3.56 2.01
CA ILE A 47 -4.29 4.02 2.89
C ILE A 47 -5.36 4.81 2.14
#